data_AF-H8X0S5-F1
#
_entry.id   AF-H8X0S5-F1
#
_cell.length_a   1.000
_cell.length_b   1.000
_cell.length_c   1.000
_cell.angle_alpha   90.00
_cell.angle_beta   90.00
_cell.angle_gamma   90.00
#
_symmetry.space_group_name_H-M   'P 1'
#
loop_
_entity.id
_entity.type
_entity.pdbx_description
1 polymer ?
#
loop_
_entity_poly.entity_id
_entity_poly.type
_entity_poly.pdbx_seq_one_letter_code
_entity_poly.pdbx_strand_id
1 'polypeptide(L)'
;MSTSNPLQNILTPDQFQKCINFYEADQRLDHKDRVTIASQLQGISIKSNLIGYTTGMLGFFGPTVYIRLIKKPLITPTPFFLIQYPFLSLCFGFGTLVAGGYYSGKYFFNKTKETPSSFPNPNVANVWKNMEYQNVGAYTLYYLRTSFNPMFIIRDPRTCSDEALVDAKQNNHFTDSIGLGHTDSTGQKHPLSVWDRLRLHHGMDISK
;
A
#
# COMPACT_ATOMS: atom_id res chain seq x y z
N MET A 1 34.67 -20.21 -2.71
CA MET A 1 33.66 -19.68 -1.76
C MET A 1 32.35 -19.65 -2.52
N SER A 2 31.30 -20.33 -2.05
CA SER A 2 30.03 -20.39 -2.78
C SER A 2 29.43 -18.99 -2.83
N THR A 3 29.42 -18.39 -4.03
CA THR A 3 28.74 -17.14 -4.39
C THR A 3 27.22 -17.34 -4.34
N SER A 4 26.69 -17.68 -3.17
CA SER A 4 25.25 -17.83 -2.99
C SER A 4 24.60 -16.46 -3.00
N ASN A 5 23.70 -16.24 -3.95
CA ASN A 5 22.85 -15.06 -3.98
C ASN A 5 22.15 -14.92 -2.61
N PRO A 6 22.32 -13.79 -1.89
CA PRO A 6 21.85 -13.70 -0.51
C PRO A 6 20.32 -13.66 -0.40
N LEU A 7 19.60 -13.32 -1.48
CA LEU A 7 18.15 -13.42 -1.51
C LEU A 7 17.69 -14.88 -1.47
N GLN A 8 18.47 -15.82 -2.02
CA GLN A 8 18.15 -17.25 -1.95
C GLN A 8 18.32 -17.81 -0.54
N ASN A 9 19.06 -17.12 0.34
CA ASN A 9 19.19 -17.50 1.75
C ASN A 9 18.01 -17.01 2.61
N ILE A 10 17.26 -16.01 2.14
CA ILE A 10 16.12 -15.39 2.86
C ILE A 10 14.79 -15.87 2.31
N LEU A 11 14.69 -16.00 0.99
CA LEU A 11 13.48 -16.35 0.28
C LEU A 11 13.42 -17.85 0.02
N THR A 12 12.21 -18.41 0.08
CA THR A 12 11.98 -19.74 -0.47
C THR A 12 12.21 -19.75 -1.99
N PRO A 13 12.56 -20.90 -2.61
CA PRO A 13 12.76 -20.99 -4.05
C PRO A 13 11.59 -20.43 -4.88
N ASP A 14 10.35 -20.70 -4.45
CA ASP A 14 9.14 -20.19 -5.10
C ASP A 14 9.02 -18.67 -5.01
N GLN A 15 9.34 -18.08 -3.85
CA GLN A 15 9.34 -16.62 -3.69
C GLN A 15 10.43 -15.97 -4.54
N PHE A 16 11.63 -16.57 -4.59
CA PHE A 16 12.71 -16.08 -5.43
C PHE A 16 12.33 -16.12 -6.92
N GLN A 17 11.70 -17.20 -7.38
CA GLN A 17 11.20 -17.30 -8.75
C GLN A 17 10.08 -16.28 -9.03
N LYS A 18 9.17 -16.02 -8.09
CA LYS A 18 8.16 -14.96 -8.23
C LYS A 18 8.80 -13.58 -8.38
N CYS A 19 9.86 -13.28 -7.62
CA CYS A 19 10.62 -12.03 -7.76
C CYS A 19 11.23 -11.90 -9.17
N ILE A 20 11.81 -12.99 -9.68
CA ILE A 20 12.33 -13.04 -11.06
C ILE A 20 11.21 -12.79 -12.08
N ASN A 21 10.09 -13.50 -11.98
CA ASN A 21 8.99 -13.37 -12.93
C ASN A 21 8.40 -11.94 -12.93
N PHE A 22 8.29 -11.33 -11.75
CA PHE A 22 7.90 -9.94 -11.62
C PHE A 22 8.91 -9.00 -12.25
N TYR A 23 10.21 -9.18 -11.97
CA TYR A 23 11.28 -8.38 -12.57
C TYR A 23 11.24 -8.44 -14.10
N GLU A 24 11.18 -9.64 -14.68
CA GLU A 24 11.15 -9.82 -16.13
C GLU A 24 9.90 -9.22 -16.78
N ALA A 25 8.76 -9.25 -16.09
CA ALA A 25 7.55 -8.57 -16.56
C ALA A 25 7.70 -7.04 -16.48
N ASP A 26 8.29 -6.52 -15.40
CA ASP A 26 8.47 -5.09 -15.16
C ASP A 26 9.46 -4.44 -16.14
N GLN A 27 10.52 -5.14 -16.53
CA GLN A 27 11.50 -4.64 -17.50
C GLN A 27 10.92 -4.41 -18.91
N ARG A 28 9.74 -4.97 -19.20
CA ARG A 28 9.04 -4.78 -20.49
C ARG A 28 8.11 -3.56 -20.50
N LEU A 29 8.01 -2.83 -19.39
CA LEU A 29 7.12 -1.68 -19.26
C LEU A 29 7.81 -0.39 -19.70
N ASP A 30 7.11 0.36 -20.54
CA ASP A 30 7.46 1.73 -20.85
C ASP A 30 6.98 2.69 -19.74
N HIS A 31 7.46 3.93 -19.76
CA HIS A 31 7.04 4.95 -18.79
C HIS A 31 5.51 5.14 -18.73
N LYS A 32 4.83 5.18 -19.88
CA LYS A 32 3.36 5.30 -19.96
C LYS A 32 2.64 4.13 -19.27
N ASP A 33 3.21 2.94 -19.37
CA ASP A 33 2.66 1.74 -18.75
C ASP A 33 2.79 1.81 -17.22
N ARG A 34 3.94 2.28 -16.73
CA ARG A 34 4.19 2.50 -15.29
C ARG A 34 3.22 3.53 -14.71
N VAL A 35 2.99 4.65 -15.40
CA VAL A 35 1.99 5.66 -15.01
C VAL A 35 0.59 5.05 -14.95
N THR A 36 0.24 4.21 -15.93
CA THR A 36 -1.06 3.54 -15.98
C THR A 36 -1.26 2.62 -14.78
N ILE A 37 -0.26 1.78 -14.48
CA ILE A 37 -0.30 0.88 -13.32
C ILE A 37 -0.38 1.67 -12.01
N ALA A 38 0.40 2.74 -11.87
CA ALA A 38 0.36 3.61 -10.70
C ALA A 38 -1.04 4.19 -10.49
N SER A 39 -1.68 4.71 -11.55
CA SER A 39 -3.04 5.25 -11.51
C SER A 39 -4.08 4.19 -11.14
N GLN A 40 -3.96 2.97 -11.68
CA GLN A 40 -4.85 1.85 -11.36
C GLN A 40 -4.75 1.46 -9.88
N LEU A 41 -3.53 1.29 -9.36
CA LEU A 41 -3.27 0.94 -7.97
C LEU A 41 -3.72 2.05 -7.01
N GLN A 42 -3.45 3.31 -7.34
CA GLN A 42 -3.95 4.47 -6.59
C GLN A 42 -5.47 4.53 -6.58
N GLY A 43 -6.12 4.27 -7.72
CA GLY A 43 -7.58 4.20 -7.83
C GLY A 43 -8.19 3.11 -6.94
N ILE A 44 -7.54 1.96 -6.83
CA ILE A 44 -7.92 0.88 -5.89
C ILE A 44 -7.76 1.36 -4.45
N SER A 45 -6.63 1.98 -4.11
CA SER A 45 -6.37 2.53 -2.78
C SER A 45 -7.45 3.53 -2.38
N ILE A 46 -7.78 4.50 -3.24
CA ILE A 46 -8.82 5.51 -2.96
C ILE A 46 -10.19 4.86 -2.73
N LYS A 47 -10.61 3.93 -3.61
CA LYS A 47 -11.91 3.24 -3.49
C LYS A 47 -11.99 2.40 -2.22
N SER A 48 -10.93 1.67 -1.89
CA SER A 48 -10.89 0.82 -0.71
C SER A 48 -10.84 1.64 0.59
N ASN A 49 -10.08 2.74 0.62
CA ASN A 49 -10.06 3.68 1.74
C ASN A 49 -11.43 4.32 1.95
N LEU A 50 -12.13 4.71 0.89
CA LEU A 50 -13.48 5.27 1.00
C LEU A 50 -14.43 4.26 1.66
N ILE A 51 -14.42 3.00 1.21
CA ILE A 51 -15.25 1.94 1.82
C ILE A 51 -14.80 1.67 3.26
N GLY A 52 -13.49 1.62 3.54
CA GLY A 52 -12.95 1.47 4.88
C GLY A 52 -13.43 2.57 5.83
N TYR A 53 -13.38 3.84 5.40
CA TYR A 53 -13.88 4.95 6.21
C TYR A 53 -15.39 4.89 6.41
N THR A 54 -16.17 4.58 5.38
CA THR A 54 -17.63 4.44 5.50
C THR A 54 -18.00 3.31 6.46
N THR A 55 -17.41 2.13 6.29
CA THR A 55 -17.64 0.98 7.16
C THR A 55 -17.15 1.22 8.58
N GLY A 56 -16.03 1.94 8.74
CA GLY A 56 -15.52 2.40 10.03
C GLY A 56 -16.49 3.33 10.76
N MET A 57 -17.05 4.32 10.06
CA MET A 57 -18.08 5.20 10.61
C MET A 57 -19.33 4.40 11.02
N LEU A 58 -19.80 3.48 10.19
CA LEU A 58 -20.95 2.63 10.51
C LEU A 58 -20.67 1.73 11.72
N GLY A 59 -19.48 1.15 11.83
CA GLY A 59 -19.06 0.37 13.00
C GLY A 59 -18.98 1.22 14.26
N PHE A 60 -18.47 2.45 14.14
CA PHE A 60 -18.35 3.38 15.26
C PHE A 60 -19.71 3.82 15.81
N PHE A 61 -20.64 4.22 14.94
CA PHE A 61 -21.97 4.64 15.35
C PHE A 61 -22.93 3.46 15.61
N GLY A 62 -22.61 2.26 15.12
CA GLY A 62 -23.44 1.06 15.20
C GLY A 62 -23.98 0.76 16.61
N PRO A 63 -23.13 0.65 17.65
CA PRO A 63 -23.59 0.43 19.02
C PRO A 63 -24.53 1.52 19.52
N THR A 64 -24.22 2.79 19.21
CA THR A 64 -25.05 3.93 19.61
C THR A 64 -26.41 3.92 18.92
N VAL A 65 -26.46 3.63 17.62
CA VAL A 65 -27.71 3.52 16.84
C VAL A 65 -28.54 2.33 17.34
N TYR A 66 -27.91 1.17 17.54
CA TYR A 66 -28.57 -0.03 18.05
C TYR A 66 -29.24 0.22 19.40
N ILE A 67 -28.53 0.86 20.34
CA ILE A 67 -29.10 1.11 21.68
C ILE A 67 -30.22 2.14 21.59
N ARG A 68 -30.02 3.27 20.88
CA ARG A 68 -31.02 4.32 20.79
C ARG A 68 -32.30 3.89 20.08
N LEU A 69 -32.19 3.13 18.99
CA LEU A 69 -33.35 2.77 18.16
C LEU A 69 -34.01 1.45 18.56
N ILE A 70 -33.22 0.44 18.96
CA ILE A 70 -33.73 -0.91 19.22
C ILE A 70 -33.94 -1.15 20.71
N LYS A 71 -32.92 -0.90 21.55
CA LYS A 71 -33.04 -1.16 22.99
C LYS A 71 -33.80 -0.10 23.78
N LYS A 72 -34.07 1.09 23.20
CA LYS A 72 -34.81 2.21 23.80
C LYS A 72 -34.54 2.33 25.32
N PRO A 73 -33.32 2.70 25.75
CA PRO A 73 -32.96 2.65 27.16
C PRO A 73 -33.89 3.54 28.00
N LEU A 74 -34.59 2.92 28.95
CA LEU A 74 -35.11 3.59 30.14
C LEU A 74 -33.87 4.01 30.95
N ILE A 75 -33.66 5.33 31.15
CA ILE A 75 -32.75 5.92 32.16
C ILE A 75 -31.25 5.78 31.77
N THR A 76 -30.42 6.79 31.57
CA THR A 76 -30.43 8.25 31.74
C THR A 76 -29.53 8.82 30.62
N PRO A 77 -29.89 9.93 29.97
CA PRO A 77 -28.98 10.60 29.05
C PRO A 77 -27.83 11.17 29.89
N THR A 78 -26.65 10.55 29.87
CA THR A 78 -25.45 11.27 30.32
C THR A 78 -25.28 12.46 29.36
N PRO A 79 -25.42 13.71 29.85
CA PRO A 79 -25.57 14.88 28.98
C PRO A 79 -24.29 15.22 28.19
N PHE A 80 -23.19 14.51 28.44
CA PHE A 80 -21.87 14.84 27.89
C PHE A 80 -21.38 13.94 26.75
N PHE A 81 -22.04 12.83 26.42
CA PHE A 81 -21.53 11.90 25.40
C PHE A 81 -22.52 11.62 24.27
N LEU A 82 -22.19 12.14 23.08
CA LEU A 82 -22.89 11.86 21.82
C LEU A 82 -22.88 10.36 21.46
N ILE A 83 -21.89 9.61 21.98
CA ILE A 83 -21.60 8.20 21.69
C ILE A 83 -21.88 7.36 22.94
N GLN A 84 -22.73 6.34 22.80
CA GLN A 84 -22.96 5.34 23.85
C GLN A 84 -21.93 4.21 23.72
N TYR A 85 -21.26 3.86 24.83
CA TYR A 85 -20.17 2.88 24.90
C TYR A 85 -18.96 3.23 23.99
N PRO A 86 -18.22 4.31 24.29
CA PRO A 86 -17.18 4.84 23.42
C PRO A 86 -16.08 3.82 23.07
N PHE A 87 -15.66 2.97 24.01
CA PHE A 87 -14.65 1.94 23.76
C PHE A 87 -15.16 0.86 22.79
N LEU A 88 -16.41 0.41 22.98
CA LEU A 88 -17.02 -0.60 22.10
C LEU A 88 -17.22 -0.03 20.68
N SER A 89 -17.72 1.20 20.58
CA SER A 89 -17.80 1.95 19.34
C SER A 89 -16.43 2.08 18.66
N LEU A 90 -15.38 2.38 19.42
CA LEU A 90 -14.02 2.46 18.89
C LEU A 90 -13.54 1.11 18.35
N CYS A 91 -13.73 0.01 19.09
CA CYS A 91 -13.36 -1.33 18.63
C CYS A 91 -14.09 -1.73 17.36
N PHE A 92 -15.41 -1.52 17.29
CA PHE A 92 -16.18 -1.81 16.08
C PHE A 92 -15.76 -0.91 14.93
N GLY A 93 -15.58 0.40 15.17
CA GLY A 93 -15.16 1.33 14.14
C GLY A 93 -13.80 1.00 13.53
N PHE A 94 -12.79 0.70 14.35
CA PHE A 94 -11.49 0.27 13.85
C PHE A 94 -11.56 -1.10 13.17
N GLY A 95 -12.28 -2.05 13.76
CA GLY A 95 -12.43 -3.40 13.20
C GLY A 95 -13.08 -3.38 11.82
N THR A 96 -14.19 -2.65 11.67
CA THR A 96 -14.87 -2.53 10.38
C THR A 96 -14.09 -1.68 9.38
N LEU A 97 -13.33 -0.68 9.83
CA LEU A 97 -12.45 0.10 8.95
C LEU A 97 -11.37 -0.79 8.31
N VAL A 98 -10.65 -1.56 9.12
CA VAL A 98 -9.57 -2.44 8.65
C VAL A 98 -10.14 -3.54 7.77
N ALA A 99 -11.20 -4.22 8.22
CA ALA A 99 -11.83 -5.28 7.45
C ALA A 99 -12.43 -4.75 6.13
N GLY A 100 -13.18 -3.65 6.19
CA GLY A 100 -13.80 -3.01 5.03
C GLY A 100 -12.77 -2.56 4.01
N GLY A 101 -11.68 -1.94 4.44
CA GLY A 101 -10.56 -1.56 3.58
C GLY A 101 -9.88 -2.77 2.93
N TYR A 102 -9.55 -3.81 3.72
CA TYR A 102 -8.87 -5.01 3.22
C TYR A 102 -9.73 -5.79 2.22
N TYR A 103 -10.98 -6.09 2.55
CA TYR A 103 -11.85 -6.90 1.66
C TYR A 103 -12.22 -6.14 0.40
N SER A 104 -12.52 -4.84 0.50
CA SER A 104 -12.81 -4.03 -0.69
C SER A 104 -11.59 -3.84 -1.59
N GLY A 105 -10.40 -3.60 -1.01
CA GLY A 105 -9.16 -3.52 -1.75
C GLY A 105 -8.86 -4.82 -2.49
N LYS A 106 -9.00 -5.97 -1.82
CA LYS A 106 -8.80 -7.29 -2.43
C LYS A 106 -9.78 -7.53 -3.57
N TYR A 107 -11.04 -7.15 -3.38
CA TYR A 107 -12.08 -7.26 -4.40
C TYR A 107 -11.74 -6.41 -5.64
N PHE A 108 -11.42 -5.12 -5.47
CA PHE A 108 -11.10 -4.26 -6.60
C PHE A 108 -9.81 -4.68 -7.31
N PHE A 109 -8.80 -5.11 -6.56
CA PHE A 109 -7.55 -5.63 -7.12
C PHE A 109 -7.79 -6.86 -8.01
N ASN A 110 -8.51 -7.86 -7.50
CA ASN A 110 -8.83 -9.06 -8.27
C ASN A 110 -9.72 -8.74 -9.47
N LYS A 111 -10.70 -7.84 -9.31
CA LYS A 111 -11.56 -7.39 -10.41
C LYS A 111 -10.75 -6.75 -11.53
N THR A 112 -9.78 -5.88 -11.22
CA THR A 112 -8.88 -5.30 -12.23
C THR A 112 -8.04 -6.39 -12.90
N LYS A 113 -7.51 -7.35 -12.12
CA LYS A 113 -6.71 -8.47 -12.62
C LYS A 113 -7.47 -9.38 -13.60
N GLU A 114 -8.76 -9.60 -13.36
CA GLU A 114 -9.62 -10.49 -14.14
C GLU A 114 -10.30 -9.82 -15.33
N THR A 115 -10.28 -8.49 -15.43
CA THR A 115 -10.98 -7.74 -16.48
C THR A 115 -10.04 -7.40 -17.64
N PRO A 116 -10.10 -8.08 -18.81
CA PRO A 116 -9.12 -7.89 -19.89
C PRO A 116 -9.11 -6.48 -20.47
N SER A 117 -10.26 -5.79 -20.47
CA SER A 117 -10.39 -4.40 -20.91
C SER A 117 -9.75 -3.38 -19.96
N SER A 118 -9.32 -3.80 -18.77
CA SER A 118 -8.62 -2.92 -17.83
C SER A 118 -7.16 -2.68 -18.24
N PHE A 119 -6.60 -3.46 -19.16
CA PHE A 119 -5.18 -3.34 -19.55
C PHE A 119 -5.03 -2.69 -20.92
N PRO A 120 -4.20 -1.64 -21.05
CA PRO A 120 -3.98 -0.98 -22.35
C PRO A 120 -3.17 -1.86 -23.31
N ASN A 121 -2.36 -2.79 -22.79
CA ASN A 121 -1.46 -3.64 -23.57
C ASN A 121 -1.12 -4.95 -22.80
N PRO A 122 -0.54 -5.96 -23.46
CA PRO A 122 -0.19 -7.23 -22.81
C PRO A 122 0.94 -7.15 -21.78
N ASN A 123 1.82 -6.14 -21.86
CA ASN A 123 2.93 -5.97 -20.91
C ASN A 123 2.38 -5.59 -19.52
N VAL A 124 1.45 -4.63 -19.47
CA VAL A 124 0.73 -4.26 -18.25
C VAL A 124 0.00 -5.48 -17.68
N ALA A 125 -0.73 -6.23 -18.52
CA ALA A 125 -1.43 -7.43 -18.07
C ALA A 125 -0.47 -8.48 -17.47
N ASN A 126 0.72 -8.65 -18.07
CA ASN A 126 1.73 -9.60 -17.58
C ASN A 126 2.29 -9.22 -16.21
N VAL A 127 2.49 -7.93 -15.96
CA VAL A 127 2.93 -7.44 -14.64
C VAL A 127 1.86 -7.68 -13.59
N TRP A 128 0.59 -7.37 -13.89
CA TRP A 128 -0.54 -7.63 -12.99
C TRP A 128 -0.70 -9.11 -12.62
N LYS A 129 -0.36 -10.03 -13.53
CA LYS A 129 -0.32 -11.47 -13.23
C LYS A 129 0.65 -11.81 -12.11
N ASN A 130 1.80 -11.13 -12.08
CA ASN A 130 2.87 -11.34 -11.12
C ASN A 130 2.74 -10.52 -9.83
N MET A 131 1.73 -9.66 -9.72
CA MET A 131 1.41 -8.97 -8.47
C MET A 131 0.49 -9.78 -7.56
N GLU A 132 0.77 -9.70 -6.26
CA GLU A 132 -0.02 -10.26 -5.17
C GLU A 132 -0.64 -9.16 -4.30
N TYR A 133 -1.91 -9.32 -3.92
CA TYR A 133 -2.64 -8.30 -3.17
C TYR A 133 -2.00 -8.00 -1.79
N GLN A 134 -1.39 -9.00 -1.16
CA GLN A 134 -0.70 -8.86 0.12
C GLN A 134 0.38 -7.77 0.09
N ASN A 135 0.98 -7.53 -1.09
CA ASN A 135 2.03 -6.54 -1.31
C ASN A 135 1.54 -5.32 -2.10
N VAL A 136 0.21 -5.11 -2.23
CA VAL A 136 -0.37 -4.03 -3.04
C VAL A 136 0.14 -2.64 -2.65
N GLY A 137 0.37 -2.39 -1.36
CA GLY A 137 0.93 -1.13 -0.87
C GLY A 137 2.36 -0.89 -1.40
N ALA A 138 3.19 -1.94 -1.38
CA ALA A 138 4.54 -1.87 -1.92
C ALA A 138 4.54 -1.63 -3.43
N TYR A 139 3.69 -2.34 -4.18
CA TYR A 139 3.54 -2.10 -5.63
C TYR A 139 3.03 -0.69 -5.92
N THR A 140 2.07 -0.18 -5.15
CA THR A 140 1.52 1.18 -5.33
C THR A 140 2.65 2.21 -5.21
N LEU A 141 3.45 2.12 -4.14
CA LEU A 141 4.57 3.02 -3.93
C LEU A 141 5.66 2.85 -5.01
N TYR A 142 5.97 1.61 -5.38
CA TYR A 142 6.94 1.30 -6.43
C TYR A 142 6.56 1.93 -7.77
N TYR A 143 5.32 1.76 -8.23
CA TYR A 143 4.89 2.31 -9.51
C TYR A 143 4.74 3.83 -9.50
N LEU A 144 4.29 4.43 -8.39
CA LEU A 144 4.30 5.90 -8.23
C LEU A 144 5.72 6.48 -8.37
N ARG A 145 6.74 5.78 -7.85
CA ARG A 145 8.13 6.25 -7.90
C ARG A 145 8.78 5.99 -9.24
N THR A 146 8.65 4.78 -9.78
CA THR A 146 9.23 4.43 -11.09
C THR A 146 8.56 5.15 -12.25
N SER A 147 7.29 5.55 -12.10
CA SER A 147 6.65 6.45 -13.06
C SER A 147 7.24 7.86 -13.04
N PHE A 148 7.78 8.32 -11.92
CA PHE A 148 8.42 9.64 -11.85
C PHE A 148 9.91 9.57 -12.25
N ASN A 149 10.65 8.59 -11.74
CA ASN A 149 12.08 8.44 -11.98
C ASN A 149 12.45 6.96 -12.21
N PRO A 150 13.00 6.59 -13.38
CA PRO A 150 13.36 5.22 -13.71
C PRO A 150 14.54 4.68 -12.88
N MET A 151 15.31 5.53 -12.17
CA MET A 151 16.38 5.08 -11.27
C MET A 151 15.87 4.18 -10.15
N PHE A 152 14.58 4.27 -9.80
CA PHE A 152 13.94 3.44 -8.78
C PHE A 152 13.49 2.06 -9.27
N ILE A 153 13.69 1.75 -10.56
CA ILE A 153 13.37 0.43 -11.10
C ILE A 153 14.24 -0.61 -10.39
N ILE A 154 13.60 -1.69 -9.91
CA ILE A 154 14.32 -2.75 -9.20
C ILE A 154 15.38 -3.39 -10.09
N ARG A 155 16.51 -3.74 -9.48
CA ARG A 155 17.59 -4.48 -10.14
C ARG A 155 17.24 -5.97 -10.25
N ASP A 156 17.93 -6.68 -11.14
CA ASP A 156 17.74 -8.12 -11.31
C ASP A 156 18.00 -8.85 -9.98
N PRO A 157 17.02 -9.58 -9.43
CA PRO A 157 17.21 -10.32 -8.19
C PRO A 157 18.32 -11.38 -8.29
N ARG A 158 18.66 -11.86 -9.50
CA ARG A 158 19.71 -12.86 -9.73
C ARG A 158 21.12 -12.33 -9.47
N THR A 159 21.33 -11.02 -9.64
CA THR A 159 22.64 -10.38 -9.50
C THR A 159 22.88 -9.78 -8.11
N CYS A 160 21.96 -10.02 -7.16
CA CYS A 160 22.10 -9.55 -5.80
C CYS A 160 23.37 -10.12 -5.14
N SER A 161 24.18 -9.24 -4.54
CA SER A 161 25.39 -9.59 -3.78
C SER A 161 25.26 -9.11 -2.34
N ASP A 162 26.06 -9.69 -1.43
CA ASP A 162 26.10 -9.27 -0.02
C ASP A 162 26.50 -7.80 0.12
N GLU A 163 27.41 -7.30 -0.71
CA GLU A 163 27.80 -5.88 -0.76
C GLU A 163 26.61 -4.98 -1.10
N ALA A 164 25.75 -5.38 -2.05
CA ALA A 164 24.55 -4.63 -2.39
C ALA A 164 23.53 -4.62 -1.24
N LEU A 165 23.45 -5.67 -0.42
CA LEU A 165 22.62 -5.70 0.78
C LEU A 165 23.20 -4.87 1.93
N VAL A 166 24.53 -4.86 2.08
CA VAL A 166 25.23 -4.05 3.07
C VAL A 166 25.11 -2.56 2.72
N ASP A 167 25.24 -2.20 1.45
CA ASP A 167 25.04 -0.84 0.96
C ASP A 167 23.56 -0.41 1.15
N ALA A 168 22.59 -1.30 0.98
CA ALA A 168 21.19 -1.02 1.33
C ALA A 168 20.93 -0.88 2.84
N LYS A 169 21.77 -1.49 3.70
CA LYS A 169 21.70 -1.34 5.17
C LYS A 169 22.46 -0.09 5.67
N GLN A 170 23.50 0.32 4.96
CA GLN A 170 24.32 1.50 5.28
C GLN A 170 23.75 2.78 4.69
N ASN A 171 23.12 2.71 3.52
CA ASN A 171 22.35 3.80 2.97
C ASN A 171 21.05 3.98 3.74
N ASN A 172 20.74 5.24 3.99
CA ASN A 172 19.65 5.70 4.83
C ASN A 172 18.31 4.99 4.55
N HIS A 173 17.47 4.90 5.59
CA HIS A 173 16.11 4.33 5.61
C HIS A 173 15.40 4.45 4.25
N PHE A 174 14.68 3.42 3.78
CA PHE A 174 14.06 3.37 2.44
C PHE A 174 13.39 4.68 2.01
N THR A 175 12.75 5.39 2.93
CA THR A 175 12.21 6.76 2.78
C THR A 175 13.21 7.80 2.30
N ASP A 176 14.43 7.82 2.83
CA ASP A 176 15.51 8.71 2.43
C ASP A 176 16.02 8.33 1.03
N SER A 177 16.12 7.04 0.73
CA SER A 177 16.57 6.56 -0.59
C SER A 177 15.58 6.87 -1.72
N ILE A 178 14.29 6.96 -1.43
CA ILE A 178 13.21 7.26 -2.40
C ILE A 178 12.81 8.74 -2.44
N GLY A 179 13.64 9.63 -1.87
CA GLY A 179 13.41 11.08 -1.84
C GLY A 179 12.22 11.52 -0.99
N LEU A 180 11.78 10.66 -0.07
CA LEU A 180 10.69 10.90 0.86
C LEU A 180 11.24 11.49 2.16
N GLY A 181 11.52 12.79 2.07
CA GLY A 181 12.28 13.60 3.02
C GLY A 181 13.39 14.33 2.27
N HIS A 182 13.46 15.65 2.37
CA HIS A 182 14.51 16.42 1.70
C HIS A 182 15.67 16.64 2.69
N THR A 183 16.89 16.59 2.18
CA THR A 183 18.05 17.09 2.90
C THR A 183 18.30 18.49 2.39
N ASP A 184 18.32 19.48 3.27
CA ASP A 184 18.63 20.84 2.84
C ASP A 184 20.11 20.96 2.39
N SER A 185 20.48 22.12 1.84
CA SER A 185 21.86 22.39 1.42
C SER A 185 22.86 22.42 2.59
N THR A 186 22.40 22.31 3.83
CA THR A 186 23.22 22.24 5.05
C THR A 186 23.38 20.82 5.59
N GLY A 187 22.77 19.82 4.95
CA GLY A 187 22.83 18.42 5.36
C GLY A 187 21.78 18.03 6.41
N GLN A 188 20.85 18.93 6.74
CA GLN A 188 19.78 18.69 7.69
C GLN A 188 18.67 17.86 7.03
N LYS A 189 18.40 16.68 7.59
CA LYS A 189 17.32 15.81 7.13
C LYS A 189 15.97 16.33 7.63
N HIS A 190 15.08 16.67 6.70
CA HIS A 190 13.68 16.95 7.00
C HIS A 190 12.84 15.69 6.74
N PRO A 191 12.49 14.93 7.79
CA PRO A 191 11.67 13.75 7.62
C PRO A 191 10.27 14.14 7.14
N LEU A 192 9.62 13.26 6.39
CA LEU A 192 8.22 13.43 6.01
C LEU A 192 7.35 13.76 7.22
N SER A 193 6.47 14.75 7.06
CA SER A 193 5.46 15.05 8.06
C SER A 193 4.56 13.84 8.31
N VAL A 194 3.98 13.75 9.51
CA VAL A 194 3.04 12.67 9.86
C VAL A 194 1.90 12.57 8.83
N TRP A 195 1.45 13.72 8.31
CA TRP A 195 0.42 13.79 7.30
C TRP A 195 0.87 13.28 5.93
N ASP A 196 2.11 13.53 5.54
CA ASP A 196 2.64 13.02 4.27
C ASP A 196 2.85 11.51 4.32
N ARG A 197 3.29 10.98 5.47
CA ARG A 197 3.34 9.54 5.70
C ARG A 197 1.95 8.90 5.63
N LEU A 198 0.95 9.54 6.24
CA LEU A 198 -0.44 9.08 6.18
C LEU A 198 -0.96 9.13 4.74
N ARG A 199 -0.66 10.19 4.00
CA ARG A 199 -1.05 10.34 2.59
C ARG A 199 -0.46 9.24 1.72
N LEU A 200 0.84 8.98 1.85
CA LEU A 200 1.50 7.86 1.17
C LEU A 200 0.88 6.51 1.54
N HIS A 201 0.57 6.29 2.82
CA HIS A 201 -0.06 5.06 3.27
C HIS A 201 -1.45 4.86 2.63
N HIS A 202 -2.14 5.95 2.31
CA HIS A 202 -3.41 5.93 1.58
C HIS A 202 -3.25 6.03 0.05
N GLY A 203 -2.03 5.93 -0.48
CA GLY A 203 -1.73 5.97 -1.91
C GLY A 203 -1.89 7.35 -2.54
N MET A 204 -1.94 8.43 -1.75
CA MET A 204 -1.92 9.79 -2.26
C MET A 204 -0.50 10.21 -2.61
N ASP A 205 -0.37 10.92 -3.73
CA ASP A 205 0.89 11.52 -4.12
C ASP A 205 1.24 12.70 -3.19
N ILE A 206 2.52 12.86 -2.92
CA ILE A 206 3.09 13.94 -2.10
C ILE A 206 4.27 14.63 -2.80
N SER A 207 4.57 14.30 -4.06
CA SER A 207 5.42 15.19 -4.86
C SER A 207 4.68 16.50 -5.15
N LYS A 208 5.20 17.59 -4.60
CA LYS A 208 5.13 18.91 -5.23
C LYS A 208 6.47 19.19 -5.87
#